data_AF-A0A3M1UCD8-F1
#
_entry.id   AF-A0A3M1UCD8-F1
#
_cell.length_a   1.000
_cell.length_b   1.000
_cell.length_c   1.000
_cell.angle_alpha   90.00
_cell.angle_beta   90.00
_cell.angle_gamma   90.00
#
_symmetry.space_group_name_H-M   'P 1'
#
loop_
_entity.id
_entity.type
_entity.pdbx_description
1 polymer ?
#
loop_
_entity_poly.entity_id
_entity_poly.type
_entity_poly.pdbx_seq_one_letter_code
_entity_poly.pdbx_strand_id
1 'polypeptide(L)'
;MARPVRQFDDMVMAGCAAFAVASAVQWLAVFAPFALAPPLHTAEDLGRVMSVAFPAALVAGWLFTWRMDVAGLCGSLAGLVPAGIFLWLRLRDAVDGLPGIEGFEPADFPRAWSWALPVAYGCVLGILWYALFAAKNRFGAARRV
;
A
#
# COMPACT_ATOMS: atom_id res chain seq x y z
N MET A 1 25.89 31.10 -19.78
CA MET A 1 25.98 29.65 -19.49
C MET A 1 24.58 29.07 -19.63
N ALA A 2 24.31 28.35 -20.73
CA ALA A 2 23.05 27.66 -20.90
C ALA A 2 22.98 26.52 -19.87
N ARG A 3 21.93 26.47 -19.05
CA ARG A 3 21.69 25.32 -18.16
C ARG A 3 21.59 24.06 -19.03
N PRO A 4 22.32 22.98 -18.73
CA PRO A 4 22.16 21.74 -19.49
C PRO A 4 20.70 21.33 -19.40
N VAL A 5 20.05 21.21 -20.55
CA VAL A 5 18.74 20.56 -20.67
C VAL A 5 18.95 19.17 -20.10
N ARG A 6 18.38 18.89 -18.92
CA ARG A 6 18.34 17.53 -18.37
C ARG A 6 17.86 16.63 -19.50
N GLN A 7 18.67 15.65 -19.92
CA GLN A 7 18.33 14.80 -21.04
C GLN A 7 17.00 14.11 -20.69
N PHE A 8 16.06 14.11 -21.64
CA PHE A 8 14.73 13.54 -21.45
C PHE A 8 14.80 12.13 -20.85
N ASP A 9 15.80 11.35 -21.28
CA ASP A 9 16.09 10.00 -20.81
C ASP A 9 16.35 9.94 -19.29
N ASP A 10 17.10 10.90 -18.72
CA ASP A 10 17.35 10.97 -17.28
C ASP A 10 16.04 11.19 -16.50
N MET A 11 15.12 12.00 -17.06
CA MET A 11 13.83 12.30 -16.43
C MET A 11 12.92 11.07 -16.46
N VAL A 12 12.90 10.34 -17.57
CA VAL A 12 12.13 9.09 -17.71
C VAL A 12 12.68 8.04 -16.75
N MET A 13 14.00 7.83 -16.71
CA MET A 13 14.64 6.86 -15.82
C MET A 13 14.40 7.18 -14.35
N ALA A 14 14.48 8.46 -13.96
CA ALA A 14 14.14 8.88 -12.60
C ALA A 14 12.66 8.60 -12.25
N GLY A 15 11.74 8.82 -13.18
CA GLY A 15 10.32 8.50 -13.00
C GLY A 15 10.05 7.01 -12.83
N CYS A 16 10.68 6.15 -13.65
CA CYS A 16 10.58 4.70 -13.53
C CYS A 16 11.16 4.18 -12.21
N ALA A 17 12.32 4.71 -11.78
CA ALA A 17 12.91 4.35 -10.50
C ALA A 17 12.00 4.76 -9.33
N ALA A 18 11.45 5.98 -9.36
CA ALA A 18 10.48 6.47 -8.38
C ALA A 18 9.23 5.56 -8.30
N PHE A 19 8.68 5.18 -9.46
CA PHE A 19 7.55 4.26 -9.56
C PHE A 19 7.85 2.90 -8.93
N ALA A 20 8.99 2.29 -9.29
CA ALA A 20 9.39 0.98 -8.80
C ALA A 20 9.62 0.97 -7.29
N VAL A 21 10.29 2.01 -6.76
CA VAL A 21 10.53 2.16 -5.32
C VAL A 21 9.22 2.38 -4.57
N ALA A 22 8.33 3.25 -5.07
CA ALA A 22 7.03 3.49 -4.45
C ALA A 22 6.18 2.20 -4.38
N SER A 23 6.20 1.39 -5.45
CA SER A 23 5.52 0.09 -5.49
C SER A 23 6.09 -0.91 -4.48
N ALA A 24 7.42 -1.05 -4.43
CA ALA A 24 8.10 -1.95 -3.51
C ALA A 24 7.87 -1.57 -2.04
N VAL A 25 7.98 -0.28 -1.71
CA VAL A 25 7.72 0.22 -0.35
C VAL A 25 6.26 0.00 0.04
N GLN A 26 5.33 0.16 -0.90
CA GLN A 26 3.92 -0.06 -0.63
C GLN A 26 3.61 -1.53 -0.32
N TRP A 27 4.22 -2.46 -1.06
CA TRP A 27 4.14 -3.88 -0.73
C TRP A 27 4.76 -4.19 0.63
N LEU A 28 5.95 -3.65 0.92
CA LEU A 28 6.64 -3.81 2.21
C LEU A 28 5.83 -3.27 3.39
N ALA A 29 5.09 -2.18 3.21
CA ALA A 29 4.25 -1.60 4.26
C ALA A 29 3.14 -2.54 4.74
N VAL A 30 2.70 -3.49 3.90
CA VAL A 30 1.76 -4.55 4.29
C VAL A 30 2.50 -5.82 4.69
N PHE A 31 3.52 -6.21 3.93
CA PHE A 31 4.25 -7.44 4.20
C PHE A 31 4.91 -7.42 5.59
N ALA A 32 5.61 -6.34 5.95
CA ALA A 32 6.43 -6.32 7.17
C ALA A 32 5.60 -6.48 8.47
N PRO A 33 4.47 -5.78 8.67
CA PRO A 33 3.62 -6.01 9.85
C PRO A 33 3.12 -7.45 9.95
N PHE A 34 2.73 -8.07 8.84
CA PHE A 34 2.22 -9.45 8.83
C PHE A 34 3.31 -10.50 8.97
N ALA A 35 4.54 -10.20 8.56
CA ALA A 35 5.70 -11.08 8.72
C ALA A 35 6.24 -11.06 10.16
N LEU A 36 6.12 -9.93 10.86
CA LEU A 36 6.60 -9.75 12.23
C LEU A 36 5.53 -10.06 13.28
N ALA A 37 4.25 -10.11 12.90
CA ALA A 37 3.16 -10.38 13.81
C ALA A 37 3.08 -11.87 14.19
N PRO A 38 2.58 -12.17 15.42
CA PRO A 38 2.21 -13.53 15.79
C PRO A 38 1.09 -14.08 14.88
N PRO A 39 0.85 -15.41 14.92
CA PRO A 39 -0.23 -16.05 14.18
C PRO A 39 -1.58 -15.34 14.36
N LEU A 40 -2.30 -15.17 13.25
CA LEU A 40 -3.58 -14.44 13.22
C LEU A 40 -4.72 -15.40 13.51
N HIS A 41 -5.16 -15.47 14.77
CA HIS A 41 -6.29 -16.31 15.15
C HIS A 41 -7.55 -15.50 15.46
N THR A 42 -7.41 -14.31 16.04
CA THR A 42 -8.57 -13.50 16.44
C THR A 42 -8.77 -12.27 15.56
N ALA A 43 -10.00 -11.75 15.57
CA ALA A 43 -10.31 -10.47 14.95
C ALA A 43 -9.53 -9.31 15.61
N GLU A 44 -9.18 -9.44 16.89
CA GLU A 44 -8.40 -8.45 17.61
C GLU A 44 -6.94 -8.42 17.12
N ASP A 45 -6.31 -9.59 16.91
CA ASP A 45 -4.97 -9.69 16.35
C ASP A 45 -4.90 -9.07 14.96
N LEU A 46 -5.89 -9.39 14.12
CA LEU A 46 -6.03 -8.80 12.80
C LEU A 46 -6.18 -7.27 12.86
N GLY A 47 -7.01 -6.77 13.78
CA GLY A 47 -7.16 -5.33 14.02
C GLY A 47 -5.84 -4.66 14.43
N ARG A 48 -5.07 -5.28 15.32
CA ARG A 48 -3.75 -4.79 15.77
C ARG A 48 -2.77 -4.71 14.60
N VAL A 49 -2.63 -5.77 13.81
CA VAL A 49 -1.71 -5.78 12.65
C VAL A 49 -2.15 -4.75 11.60
N MET A 50 -3.45 -4.69 11.28
CA MET A 50 -3.98 -3.73 10.32
C MET A 50 -3.83 -2.28 10.78
N SER A 51 -3.91 -2.00 12.07
CA SER A 51 -3.67 -0.67 12.64
C SER A 51 -2.23 -0.19 12.50
N VAL A 52 -1.28 -1.08 12.21
CA VAL A 52 0.10 -0.73 11.87
C VAL A 52 0.29 -0.67 10.34
N ALA A 53 -0.21 -1.69 9.63
CA ALA A 53 -0.05 -1.79 8.18
C ALA A 53 -0.74 -0.64 7.43
N PHE A 54 -1.93 -0.23 7.86
CA PHE A 54 -2.70 0.81 7.19
C PHE A 54 -2.04 2.20 7.32
N PRO A 55 -1.65 2.69 8.51
CA PRO A 55 -0.94 3.96 8.61
C PRO A 55 0.43 3.96 7.93
N ALA A 56 1.19 2.86 8.03
CA ALA A 56 2.50 2.75 7.37
C ALA A 56 2.38 2.93 5.85
N ALA A 57 1.40 2.23 5.26
CA ALA A 57 1.05 2.36 3.85
C ALA A 57 0.53 3.75 3.48
N LEU A 58 -0.37 4.31 4.28
CA LEU A 58 -0.91 5.64 4.05
C LEU A 58 0.19 6.69 4.00
N VAL A 59 1.13 6.66 4.96
CA VAL A 59 2.27 7.57 5.04
C VAL A 59 3.23 7.35 3.86
N ALA A 60 3.52 6.11 3.49
CA ALA A 60 4.37 5.81 2.34
C ALA A 60 3.78 6.40 1.04
N GLY A 61 2.53 6.06 0.73
CA GLY A 61 1.87 6.57 -0.48
C GLY A 61 1.68 8.08 -0.47
N TRP A 62 1.43 8.69 0.69
CA TRP A 62 1.45 10.16 0.83
C TRP A 62 2.81 10.74 0.48
N LEU A 63 3.90 10.22 1.07
CA LEU A 63 5.26 10.71 0.83
C LEU A 63 5.64 10.64 -0.65
N PHE A 64 5.38 9.52 -1.31
CA PHE A 64 5.67 9.34 -2.73
C PHE A 64 4.81 10.22 -3.62
N THR A 65 3.50 10.31 -3.36
CA THR A 65 2.60 11.18 -4.14
C THR A 65 2.97 12.66 -3.98
N TRP A 66 3.37 13.08 -2.77
CA TRP A 66 3.77 14.45 -2.52
C TRP A 66 5.11 14.79 -3.17
N ARG A 67 6.12 13.92 -3.04
CA ARG A 67 7.51 14.16 -3.49
C ARG A 67 7.74 13.88 -4.98
N MET A 68 7.11 12.84 -5.52
CA MET A 68 7.38 12.30 -6.86
C MET A 68 6.19 12.41 -7.81
N ASP A 69 5.12 13.09 -7.37
CA ASP A 69 3.96 13.48 -8.17
C ASP A 69 3.26 12.27 -8.82
N VAL A 70 2.97 12.33 -10.13
CA VAL A 70 2.29 11.25 -10.87
C VAL A 70 3.04 9.93 -10.76
N ALA A 71 4.37 9.93 -10.87
CA ALA A 71 5.18 8.71 -10.79
C ALA A 71 5.03 8.03 -9.42
N GLY A 72 5.02 8.84 -8.34
CA GLY A 72 4.79 8.37 -6.98
C GLY A 72 3.39 7.78 -6.79
N LEU A 73 2.35 8.49 -7.25
CA LEU A 73 0.95 8.01 -7.17
C LEU A 73 0.78 6.68 -7.92
N CYS A 74 1.23 6.62 -9.18
CA CYS A 74 1.11 5.42 -9.99
C CYS A 74 1.88 4.25 -9.37
N GLY A 75 3.08 4.49 -8.83
CA GLY A 75 3.88 3.47 -8.16
C GLY A 75 3.19 2.94 -6.91
N SER A 76 2.65 3.82 -6.06
CA SER A 76 1.90 3.40 -4.88
C SER A 76 0.63 2.62 -5.23
N LEU A 77 -0.12 3.05 -6.25
CA LEU A 77 -1.30 2.31 -6.73
C LEU A 77 -0.91 0.94 -7.30
N ALA A 78 0.19 0.85 -8.05
CA ALA A 78 0.69 -0.42 -8.57
C ALA A 78 1.09 -1.37 -7.44
N GLY A 79 1.70 -0.85 -6.37
CA GLY A 79 2.09 -1.63 -5.18
C GLY A 79 0.91 -2.13 -4.34
N LEU A 80 -0.29 -1.53 -4.46
CA LEU A 80 -1.49 -2.03 -3.79
C LEU A 80 -1.93 -3.40 -4.31
N VAL A 81 -1.67 -3.70 -5.58
CA VAL A 81 -2.07 -4.98 -6.19
C VAL A 81 -1.34 -6.16 -5.53
N PRO A 82 0.01 -6.23 -5.49
CA PRO A 82 0.70 -7.31 -4.81
C PRO A 82 0.47 -7.28 -3.29
N ALA A 83 0.30 -6.11 -2.68
CA ALA A 83 -0.05 -6.01 -1.26
C ALA A 83 -1.43 -6.62 -0.94
N GLY A 84 -2.42 -6.33 -1.79
CA GLY A 84 -3.77 -6.88 -1.66
C GLY A 84 -3.83 -8.38 -1.92
N ILE A 85 -3.07 -8.88 -2.92
CA ILE A 85 -2.94 -10.33 -3.16
C ILE A 85 -2.30 -11.01 -1.95
N PHE A 86 -1.20 -10.46 -1.42
CA PHE A 86 -0.55 -10.99 -0.23
C PHE A 86 -1.50 -11.02 0.98
N LEU A 87 -2.22 -9.93 1.23
CA LEU A 87 -3.19 -9.84 2.32
C LEU A 87 -4.32 -10.86 2.14
N TRP A 88 -4.84 -11.01 0.92
CA TRP A 88 -5.87 -12.00 0.60
C TRP A 88 -5.39 -13.43 0.89
N LEU A 89 -4.20 -13.81 0.39
CA LEU A 89 -3.61 -15.12 0.64
C LEU A 89 -3.42 -15.36 2.14
N ARG A 90 -2.86 -14.38 2.85
CA ARG A 90 -2.59 -14.50 4.28
C ARG A 90 -3.86 -14.66 5.12
N LEU A 91 -4.91 -13.91 4.80
CA LEU A 91 -6.20 -14.03 5.49
C LEU A 91 -6.93 -15.31 5.12
N ARG A 92 -6.83 -15.74 3.86
CA ARG A 92 -7.40 -17.00 3.40
C ARG A 92 -6.76 -18.18 4.15
N ASP A 93 -5.44 -18.20 4.24
CA ASP A 93 -4.71 -19.26 4.95
C ASP A 93 -5.08 -19.28 6.45
N ALA A 94 -5.22 -18.10 7.06
CA ALA A 94 -5.63 -17.98 8.46
C ALA A 94 -7.07 -18.49 8.70
N VAL A 95 -8.02 -18.19 7.80
CA VAL A 95 -9.40 -18.66 7.93
C VAL A 95 -9.54 -20.14 7.62
N ASP A 96 -8.89 -20.62 6.54
CA ASP A 96 -9.04 -22.00 6.10
C ASP A 96 -8.37 -22.95 7.12
N GLY A 97 -7.22 -22.57 7.71
CA GLY A 97 -6.57 -23.26 8.83
C GLY A 97 -6.29 -24.75 8.63
N LEU A 98 -5.77 -25.41 9.66
CA LEU A 98 -5.70 -26.87 9.78
C LEU A 98 -6.19 -27.28 11.18
N PRO A 99 -7.41 -27.83 11.31
CA PRO A 99 -7.96 -28.18 12.60
C PRO A 99 -7.11 -29.27 13.28
N GLY A 100 -6.75 -29.03 14.55
CA GLY A 100 -5.98 -29.97 15.37
C GLY A 100 -4.46 -29.83 15.27
N ILE A 101 -3.95 -28.82 14.55
CA ILE A 101 -2.53 -28.46 14.55
C ILE A 101 -2.34 -27.14 15.29
N GLU A 102 -1.58 -27.18 16.38
CA GLU A 102 -1.26 -26.02 17.21
C GLU A 102 -0.57 -24.93 16.36
N GLY A 103 -1.10 -23.70 16.39
CA GLY A 103 -0.60 -22.56 15.61
C GLY A 103 -1.13 -22.48 14.17
N PHE A 104 -1.97 -23.43 13.76
CA PHE A 104 -2.72 -23.41 12.49
C PHE A 104 -4.22 -23.49 12.72
N GLU A 105 -4.70 -23.22 13.94
CA GLU A 105 -6.13 -23.19 14.20
C GLU A 105 -6.84 -22.19 13.28
N PRO A 106 -8.02 -22.57 12.71
CA PRO A 106 -8.81 -21.66 11.91
C PRO A 106 -9.10 -20.38 12.68
N ALA A 107 -8.99 -19.24 11.99
CA ALA A 107 -9.26 -17.96 12.61
C ALA A 107 -10.74 -17.76 12.95
N ASP A 108 -11.00 -17.02 14.02
CA ASP A 108 -12.35 -16.74 14.55
C ASP A 108 -13.13 -15.71 13.72
N PHE A 109 -12.49 -15.03 12.77
CA PHE A 109 -13.13 -14.00 11.96
C PHE A 109 -13.84 -14.55 10.71
N PRO A 110 -14.89 -13.89 10.21
CA PRO A 110 -15.68 -14.38 9.07
C PRO A 110 -14.83 -14.54 7.81
N ARG A 111 -15.04 -15.64 7.07
CA ARG A 111 -14.39 -15.88 5.77
C ARG A 111 -14.54 -14.72 4.79
N ALA A 112 -15.65 -13.98 4.87
CA ALA A 112 -15.88 -12.80 4.04
C ALA A 112 -14.80 -11.72 4.21
N TRP A 113 -14.14 -11.65 5.36
CA TRP A 113 -13.07 -10.68 5.61
C TRP A 113 -11.84 -10.92 4.76
N SER A 114 -11.58 -12.18 4.36
CA SER A 114 -10.45 -12.52 3.49
C SER A 114 -10.47 -11.76 2.17
N TRP A 115 -11.66 -11.49 1.60
CA TRP A 115 -11.80 -10.71 0.37
C TRP A 115 -12.15 -9.24 0.64
N ALA A 116 -12.98 -8.97 1.67
CA ALA A 116 -13.46 -7.62 1.93
C ALA A 116 -12.33 -6.69 2.39
N LEU A 117 -11.40 -7.17 3.23
CA LEU A 117 -10.30 -6.35 3.76
C LEU A 117 -9.30 -5.93 2.68
N PRO A 118 -8.78 -6.81 1.80
CA PRO A 118 -7.90 -6.39 0.70
C PRO A 118 -8.54 -5.37 -0.24
N VAL A 119 -9.83 -5.57 -0.57
CA VAL A 119 -10.57 -4.65 -1.44
C VAL A 119 -10.76 -3.30 -0.75
N ALA A 120 -11.25 -3.28 0.49
CA ALA A 120 -11.44 -2.06 1.26
C ALA A 120 -10.11 -1.31 1.44
N TYR A 121 -9.04 -2.04 1.78
CA TYR A 121 -7.69 -1.50 1.93
C TYR A 121 -7.21 -0.80 0.65
N GLY A 122 -7.30 -1.47 -0.50
CA GLY A 122 -6.90 -0.91 -1.79
C GLY A 122 -7.76 0.29 -2.21
N CYS A 123 -9.08 0.20 -2.05
CA CYS A 123 -9.99 1.28 -2.40
C CYS A 123 -9.78 2.52 -1.52
N VAL A 124 -9.71 2.34 -0.20
CA VAL A 124 -9.55 3.46 0.74
C VAL A 124 -8.21 4.17 0.49
N LEU A 125 -7.11 3.44 0.42
CA LEU A 125 -5.79 4.04 0.18
C LEU A 125 -5.71 4.71 -1.20
N GLY A 126 -6.22 4.05 -2.24
CA GLY A 126 -6.26 4.61 -3.59
C GLY A 126 -7.04 5.93 -3.65
N ILE A 127 -8.22 5.99 -3.01
CA ILE A 127 -9.02 7.22 -2.91
C ILE A 127 -8.26 8.30 -2.15
N LEU A 128 -7.67 7.97 -1.00
CA LEU A 128 -6.95 8.96 -0.16
C LEU A 128 -5.74 9.56 -0.90
N TRP A 129 -4.93 8.74 -1.56
CA TRP A 129 -3.78 9.25 -2.32
C TRP A 129 -4.19 10.02 -3.56
N TYR A 130 -5.23 9.59 -4.27
CA TYR A 130 -5.77 10.34 -5.40
C TYR A 130 -6.33 11.70 -4.95
N ALA A 131 -7.08 11.74 -3.85
CA ALA A 131 -7.59 12.98 -3.29
C ALA A 131 -6.43 13.92 -2.89
N LEU A 132 -5.37 13.38 -2.31
CA LEU A 132 -4.17 14.13 -1.96
C LEU A 132 -3.45 14.69 -3.19
N PHE A 133 -3.29 13.89 -4.24
CA PHE A 133 -2.73 14.32 -5.53
C PHE A 133 -3.57 15.43 -6.16
N ALA A 134 -4.90 15.26 -6.20
CA ALA A 134 -5.83 16.25 -6.73
C ALA A 134 -5.77 17.56 -5.93
N ALA A 135 -5.73 17.50 -4.60
CA ALA A 135 -5.58 18.66 -3.74
C ALA A 135 -4.27 19.41 -4.01
N LYS A 136 -3.15 18.69 -4.03
CA LYS A 136 -1.83 19.25 -4.36
C LYS A 136 -1.83 20.00 -5.69
N ASN A 137 -2.43 19.43 -6.73
CA ASN A 137 -2.49 20.05 -8.06
C ASN A 137 -3.40 21.28 -8.10
N ARG A 138 -4.55 21.26 -7.40
CA ARG A 138 -5.44 22.43 -7.31
C ARG A 138 -4.77 23.61 -6.61
N PHE A 139 -4.13 23.38 -5.47
CA PHE A 139 -3.42 24.45 -4.74
C PHE A 139 -2.15 24.92 -5.46
N GLY A 140 -1.46 24.02 -6.17
CA GLY A 140 -0.31 24.36 -7.00
C GLY A 140 -0.66 25.23 -8.20
N ALA A 141 -1.82 25.01 -8.82
CA ALA A 141 -2.32 25.85 -9.93
C ALA A 141 -2.72 27.25 -9.45
N ALA A 142 -3.38 27.36 -8.29
CA ALA A 142 -3.80 28.65 -7.72
C ALA A 142 -2.65 29.59 -7.33
N ARG A 143 -1.43 29.07 -7.13
CA ARG A 143 -0.22 29.88 -6.84
C ARG A 143 0.52 30.39 -8.08
N ARG A 144 0.13 29.97 -9.28
CA ARG A 144 0.78 30.37 -10.55
C ARG A 144 0.01 31.45 -11.32
N VAL A 145 -1.14 31.87 -10.79
CA VAL A 145 -1.94 33.01 -11.26
C VAL A 145 -1.66 34.18 -10.33
#